data_AF-X1MND9-F1
#
_entry.id   AF-X1MND9-F1
#
_cell.length_a   1.000
_cell.length_b   1.000
_cell.length_c   1.000
_cell.angle_alpha   90.00
_cell.angle_beta   90.00
_cell.angle_gamma   90.00
#
_symmetry.space_group_name_H-M   'P 1'
#
loop_
_entity.id
_entity.type
_entity.pdbx_description
1 polymer ?
#
loop_
_entity_poly.entity_id
_entity_poly.type
_entity_poly.pdbx_seq_one_letter_code
_entity_poly.pdbx_strand_id
1 'polypeptide(L)'
;NITENYVTYVKEMSSKTAVYLEQTLPLIMNREQTLTTVATHADFILSNSADGIPVGMIDAEFGNLAKAFLLIIGRAVNTYDGQNNLDCTTATHNQWRYNLDGDVYWDLVNTAPREASKSDGQMRDTDWECMVQGVVHPFTLMAEIKYMTALNNRIGLRLRNARSRQNNLIVTVDVYLKVVWKL
;
A
#
# COMPACT_ATOMS: atom_id res chain seq x y z
N ASN A 1 18.08 -26.65 -2.74
CA ASN A 1 17.73 -27.18 -1.40
C ASN A 1 18.29 -26.33 -0.27
N ILE A 2 18.02 -25.02 -0.25
CA ILE A 2 18.42 -24.11 0.84
C ILE A 2 17.19 -23.68 1.66
N THR A 3 16.02 -23.65 1.04
CA THR A 3 14.72 -23.26 1.62
C THR A 3 14.20 -24.23 2.69
N GLU A 4 14.39 -25.54 2.53
CA GLU A 4 13.98 -26.55 3.53
C GLU A 4 14.75 -26.44 4.86
N ASN A 5 16.00 -25.97 4.83
CA ASN A 5 16.85 -25.93 6.03
C ASN A 5 16.51 -24.78 6.97
N TYR A 6 16.04 -23.64 6.46
CA TYR A 6 15.75 -22.47 7.30
C TYR A 6 14.46 -22.64 8.10
N VAL A 7 13.39 -23.14 7.45
CA VAL A 7 12.10 -23.36 8.11
C VAL A 7 12.22 -24.41 9.22
N THR A 8 12.96 -25.49 8.97
CA THR A 8 13.20 -26.55 9.96
C THR A 8 14.00 -26.04 11.15
N TYR A 9 15.08 -25.29 10.90
CA TYR A 9 15.89 -24.67 11.96
C TYR A 9 15.09 -23.74 12.87
N VAL A 10 14.20 -22.92 12.30
CA VAL A 10 13.36 -21.99 13.07
C VAL A 10 12.28 -22.73 13.86
N LYS A 11 11.68 -23.79 13.31
CA LYS A 11 10.68 -24.63 13.98
C LYS A 11 11.25 -25.43 15.15
N GLU A 12 12.50 -25.87 15.07
CA GLU A 12 13.15 -26.61 16.17
C GLU A 12 13.49 -25.72 17.37
N MET A 13 13.70 -24.41 17.16
CA MET A 13 13.97 -23.45 18.25
C MET A 13 12.72 -23.01 19.04
N SER A 14 11.50 -23.26 18.54
CA SER A 14 10.27 -22.59 19.01
C SER A 14 9.36 -23.40 19.95
N SER A 15 9.76 -24.59 20.39
CA SER A 15 8.87 -25.62 20.99
C SER A 15 8.02 -25.25 22.23
N LYS A 16 8.03 -24.01 22.74
CA LYS A 16 7.13 -23.55 23.83
C LYS A 16 6.59 -22.11 23.71
N THR A 17 6.72 -21.42 22.58
CA THR A 17 6.16 -20.07 22.41
C THR A 17 5.76 -19.89 20.95
N ALA A 18 4.58 -19.32 20.66
CA ALA A 18 4.23 -18.97 19.28
C ALA A 18 5.26 -17.97 18.75
N VAL A 19 6.15 -18.42 17.86
CA VAL A 19 7.16 -17.56 17.24
C VAL A 19 6.54 -16.98 15.98
N TYR A 20 6.62 -15.65 15.85
CA TYR A 20 6.20 -14.95 14.65
C TYR A 20 7.42 -14.51 13.87
N LEU A 21 7.32 -14.56 12.54
CA LEU A 21 8.33 -14.03 11.64
C LEU A 21 7.70 -13.00 10.71
N GLU A 22 8.28 -11.80 10.67
CA GLU A 22 7.88 -10.78 9.72
C GLU A 22 8.74 -10.85 8.47
N GLN A 23 8.12 -10.75 7.30
CA GLN A 23 8.81 -10.64 6.02
C GLN A 23 8.22 -9.46 5.24
N THR A 24 9.07 -8.67 4.60
CA THR A 24 8.67 -7.57 3.71
C THR A 24 9.14 -7.87 2.30
N LEU A 25 8.22 -7.81 1.35
CA LEU A 25 8.39 -8.24 -0.04
C LEU A 25 8.12 -7.03 -0.94
N PRO A 26 9.02 -6.65 -1.85
CA PRO A 26 8.73 -5.59 -2.81
C PRO A 26 7.65 -6.06 -3.79
N LEU A 27 6.65 -5.22 -4.03
CA LEU A 27 5.64 -5.43 -5.07
C LEU A 27 5.94 -4.58 -6.30
N ILE A 28 6.28 -3.31 -6.06
CA ILE A 28 6.62 -2.36 -7.10
C ILE A 28 7.44 -1.20 -6.53
N MET A 29 8.26 -0.59 -7.38
CA MET A 29 9.14 0.50 -6.97
C MET A 29 9.03 1.67 -7.97
N ASN A 30 9.19 2.89 -7.46
CA ASN A 30 9.26 4.14 -8.21
C ASN A 30 8.08 4.35 -9.17
N ARG A 31 6.85 4.02 -8.74
CA ARG A 31 5.66 4.23 -9.55
C ARG A 31 5.15 5.64 -9.39
N GLU A 32 5.19 6.39 -10.48
CA GLU A 32 4.80 7.79 -10.52
C GLU A 32 3.42 7.96 -11.14
N GLN A 33 2.65 8.90 -10.59
CA GLN A 33 1.40 9.41 -11.14
C GLN A 33 1.37 10.93 -10.99
N THR A 34 0.80 11.64 -11.96
CA THR A 34 0.59 13.10 -11.88
C THR A 34 -0.87 13.37 -11.55
N LEU A 35 -1.10 14.07 -10.45
CA LEU A 35 -2.42 14.53 -10.04
C LEU A 35 -2.69 15.90 -10.67
N THR A 36 -3.94 16.09 -11.09
CA THR A 36 -4.43 17.30 -11.75
C THR A 36 -5.67 17.81 -11.03
N THR A 37 -6.18 18.95 -11.48
CA THR A 37 -7.47 19.48 -11.02
C THR A 37 -8.67 18.70 -11.54
N VAL A 38 -8.49 17.67 -12.35
CA VAL A 38 -9.55 16.79 -12.85
C VAL A 38 -9.50 15.46 -12.09
N ALA A 39 -10.62 15.11 -11.45
CA ALA A 39 -10.75 13.86 -10.71
C ALA A 39 -10.66 12.65 -11.66
N THR A 40 -9.57 11.89 -11.55
CA THR A 40 -9.33 10.67 -12.33
C THR A 40 -8.67 9.62 -11.44
N HIS A 41 -8.78 8.33 -11.77
CA HIS A 41 -8.06 7.31 -11.01
C HIS A 41 -6.56 7.40 -11.29
N ALA A 42 -5.75 7.38 -10.23
CA ALA A 42 -4.30 7.21 -10.33
C ALA A 42 -3.97 5.76 -9.95
N ASP A 43 -3.64 4.96 -10.95
CA ASP A 43 -3.30 3.54 -10.78
C ASP A 43 -1.78 3.39 -10.66
N PHE A 44 -1.32 2.99 -9.47
CA PHE A 44 0.10 2.75 -9.20
C PHE A 44 0.48 1.29 -9.49
N ILE A 45 -0.45 0.36 -9.27
CA ILE A 45 -0.37 -1.02 -9.74
C ILE A 45 -1.70 -1.35 -10.39
N LEU A 46 -1.68 -1.66 -11.68
CA LEU A 46 -2.89 -1.99 -12.43
C LEU A 46 -3.43 -3.36 -12.00
N SER A 47 -4.76 -3.44 -11.88
CA SER A 47 -5.51 -4.63 -11.44
C SER A 47 -5.26 -5.90 -12.28
N ASN A 48 -4.82 -5.76 -13.53
CA ASN A 48 -4.63 -6.84 -14.48
C ASN A 48 -3.17 -6.97 -14.99
N SER A 49 -2.22 -6.24 -14.39
CA SER A 49 -0.83 -6.28 -14.85
C SER A 49 -0.09 -7.53 -14.35
N ALA A 50 1.11 -7.75 -14.90
CA ALA A 50 2.05 -8.74 -14.36
C ALA A 50 2.74 -8.24 -13.08
N ASP A 51 2.61 -6.95 -12.76
CA ASP A 51 3.16 -6.35 -11.55
C ASP A 51 2.27 -6.66 -10.33
N GLY A 52 2.78 -6.38 -9.13
CA GLY A 52 2.02 -6.57 -7.88
C GLY A 52 1.98 -8.01 -7.38
N ILE A 53 2.73 -8.93 -7.98
CA ILE A 53 2.95 -10.29 -7.45
C ILE A 53 4.04 -10.21 -6.38
N PRO A 54 3.78 -10.66 -5.14
CA PRO A 54 4.83 -10.78 -4.14
C PRO A 54 5.87 -11.83 -4.55
N VAL A 55 7.15 -11.46 -4.59
CA VAL A 55 8.26 -12.36 -4.93
C VAL A 55 9.20 -12.58 -3.75
N GLY A 56 9.72 -13.79 -3.61
CA GLY A 56 10.70 -14.13 -2.57
C GLY A 56 10.10 -14.54 -1.23
N MET A 57 8.85 -15.02 -1.20
CA MET A 57 8.20 -15.53 0.02
C MET A 57 8.96 -16.73 0.60
N ILE A 58 9.10 -16.77 1.92
CA ILE A 58 9.76 -17.89 2.61
C ILE A 58 8.89 -19.15 2.68
N ASP A 59 7.57 -18.97 2.60
CA ASP A 59 6.58 -20.04 2.67
C ASP A 59 5.44 -19.72 1.69
N ALA A 60 4.88 -20.75 1.07
CA ALA A 60 3.71 -20.66 0.21
C ALA A 60 2.43 -21.15 0.91
N GLU A 61 2.56 -21.75 2.10
CA GLU A 61 1.43 -22.25 2.88
C GLU A 61 0.66 -21.09 3.54
N PHE A 62 -0.49 -20.77 2.96
CA PHE A 62 -1.40 -19.74 3.48
C PHE A 62 -1.85 -20.02 4.93
N GLY A 63 -1.84 -21.28 5.38
CA GLY A 63 -2.22 -21.68 6.74
C GLY A 63 -1.30 -21.11 7.84
N ASN A 64 -0.06 -20.78 7.49
CA ASN A 64 0.92 -20.18 8.41
C ASN A 64 0.84 -18.65 8.39
N LEU A 65 0.03 -18.02 7.53
CA LEU A 65 -0.12 -16.58 7.48
C LEU A 65 -0.94 -16.09 8.69
N ALA A 66 -0.32 -15.27 9.56
CA ALA A 66 -1.03 -14.57 10.61
C ALA A 66 -1.76 -13.34 10.09
N LYS A 67 -1.04 -12.51 9.33
CA LYS A 67 -1.52 -11.23 8.78
C LYS A 67 -0.73 -10.83 7.53
N ALA A 68 -1.37 -10.05 6.66
CA ALA A 68 -0.75 -9.38 5.53
C ALA A 68 -1.10 -7.90 5.54
N PHE A 69 -0.12 -7.04 5.26
CA PHE A 69 -0.26 -5.60 5.22
C PHE A 69 0.31 -5.06 3.91
N LEU A 70 -0.38 -4.12 3.30
CA LEU A 70 0.17 -3.28 2.26
C LEU A 70 0.92 -2.13 2.92
N LEU A 71 2.20 -1.97 2.60
CA LEU A 71 3.04 -0.85 2.99
C LEU A 71 3.32 0.00 1.76
N ILE A 72 2.90 1.26 1.81
CA ILE A 72 3.08 2.24 0.74
C ILE A 72 3.99 3.33 1.29
N ILE A 73 5.18 3.48 0.70
CA ILE A 73 6.12 4.55 1.03
C ILE A 73 6.16 5.45 -0.18
N GLY A 74 6.08 6.77 0.00
CA GLY A 74 6.04 7.65 -1.15
C GLY A 74 6.40 9.08 -0.85
N ARG A 75 6.30 9.88 -1.90
CA ARG A 75 6.47 11.33 -1.86
C ARG A 75 5.48 11.99 -2.80
N ALA A 76 4.94 13.13 -2.38
CA ALA A 76 4.25 14.07 -3.25
C ALA A 76 5.18 15.26 -3.52
N VAL A 77 5.34 15.65 -4.77
CA VAL A 77 6.21 16.75 -5.20
C VAL A 77 5.36 17.80 -5.91
N ASN A 78 5.37 19.01 -5.39
CA ASN A 78 4.67 20.12 -6.01
C ASN A 78 5.54 20.75 -7.11
N THR A 79 5.13 20.67 -8.36
CA THR A 79 5.81 21.36 -9.46
C THR A 79 5.03 22.56 -9.99
N TYR A 80 3.92 22.91 -9.35
CA TYR A 80 3.20 24.17 -9.55
C TYR A 80 3.86 25.34 -8.81
N ASP A 81 3.85 26.51 -9.45
CA ASP A 81 4.36 27.76 -8.87
C ASP A 81 3.33 28.37 -7.90
N GLY A 82 3.35 27.86 -6.68
CA GLY A 82 2.47 28.29 -5.59
C GLY A 82 2.11 27.15 -4.66
N GLN A 83 1.13 27.39 -3.78
CA GLN A 83 0.63 26.36 -2.87
C GLN A 83 -0.16 25.30 -3.65
N ASN A 84 0.08 24.03 -3.33
CA ASN A 84 -0.68 22.91 -3.86
C ASN A 84 -0.80 21.80 -2.82
N ASN A 85 -1.87 21.03 -2.92
CA ASN A 85 -2.20 19.92 -2.04
C ASN A 85 -3.31 19.08 -2.66
N LEU A 86 -3.79 18.07 -1.93
CA LEU A 86 -4.93 17.28 -2.34
C LEU A 86 -6.23 18.09 -2.31
N ASP A 87 -7.15 17.78 -3.23
CA ASP A 87 -8.54 18.24 -3.18
C ASP A 87 -9.47 17.12 -2.72
N CYS A 88 -9.70 17.07 -1.41
CA CYS A 88 -10.59 16.14 -0.72
C CYS A 88 -11.92 16.80 -0.34
N THR A 89 -12.32 17.91 -0.99
CA THR A 89 -13.62 18.56 -0.76
C THR A 89 -14.80 17.60 -0.96
N THR A 90 -14.63 16.61 -1.85
CA THR A 90 -15.58 15.51 -2.04
C THR A 90 -15.09 14.25 -1.34
N ALA A 91 -15.93 13.65 -0.50
CA ALA A 91 -15.60 12.46 0.31
C ALA A 91 -15.28 11.17 -0.47
N THR A 92 -15.25 11.21 -1.81
CA THR A 92 -14.85 10.07 -2.65
C THR A 92 -13.55 10.32 -3.41
N HIS A 93 -12.94 11.50 -3.24
CA HIS A 93 -11.68 11.87 -3.86
C HIS A 93 -10.51 11.46 -2.99
N ASN A 94 -9.40 11.10 -3.63
CA ASN A 94 -8.16 10.71 -2.95
C ASN A 94 -8.36 9.60 -1.91
N GLN A 95 -9.10 8.56 -2.29
CA GLN A 95 -9.31 7.37 -1.46
C GLN A 95 -8.40 6.25 -1.95
N TRP A 96 -7.48 5.79 -1.11
CA TRP A 96 -6.65 4.64 -1.43
C TRP A 96 -7.46 3.35 -1.45
N ARG A 97 -7.21 2.54 -2.48
CA ARG A 97 -7.88 1.27 -2.70
C ARG A 97 -6.89 0.22 -3.18
N TYR A 98 -7.17 -1.02 -2.81
CA TYR A 98 -6.47 -2.18 -3.33
C TYR A 98 -7.46 -3.15 -3.96
N ASN A 99 -6.97 -4.01 -4.85
CA ASN A 99 -7.70 -5.19 -5.26
C ASN A 99 -6.78 -6.41 -5.26
N LEU A 100 -7.36 -7.59 -5.45
CA LEU A 100 -6.66 -8.85 -5.51
C LEU A 100 -7.05 -9.56 -6.81
N ASP A 101 -6.06 -9.98 -7.59
CA ASP A 101 -6.22 -10.73 -8.86
C ASP A 101 -7.23 -10.14 -9.85
N GLY A 102 -7.26 -8.82 -9.97
CA GLY A 102 -8.16 -8.17 -10.93
C GLY A 102 -9.60 -8.01 -10.47
N ASP A 103 -9.92 -8.39 -9.23
CA ASP A 103 -11.26 -8.24 -8.66
C ASP A 103 -11.59 -6.76 -8.34
N VAL A 104 -12.73 -6.52 -7.71
CA VAL A 104 -13.20 -5.20 -7.28
C VAL A 104 -12.20 -4.53 -6.33
N TYR A 105 -12.04 -3.22 -6.49
CA TYR A 105 -11.26 -2.41 -5.56
C TYR A 105 -11.98 -2.20 -4.23
N TRP A 106 -11.32 -2.57 -3.14
CA TRP A 106 -11.71 -2.29 -1.76
C TRP A 106 -10.95 -1.09 -1.20
N ASP A 107 -11.61 -0.32 -0.35
CA ASP A 107 -10.98 0.78 0.39
C ASP A 107 -9.93 0.21 1.36
N LEU A 108 -8.76 0.87 1.44
CA LEU A 108 -7.83 0.58 2.52
C LEU A 108 -8.48 0.97 3.86
N VAL A 109 -8.40 0.08 4.84
CA VAL A 109 -8.92 0.30 6.19
C VAL A 109 -7.75 0.14 7.16
N ASN A 110 -7.45 1.20 7.91
CA ASN A 110 -6.44 1.14 8.97
C ASN A 110 -7.02 0.33 10.14
N THR A 111 -6.24 -0.58 10.71
CA THR A 111 -6.66 -1.39 11.88
C THR A 111 -6.13 -0.84 13.20
N ALA A 112 -5.60 0.39 13.21
CA ALA A 112 -5.13 1.05 14.43
C ALA A 112 -6.28 1.17 15.48
N PRO A 113 -6.08 0.66 16.72
CA PRO A 113 -7.16 0.51 17.70
C PRO A 113 -7.72 1.83 18.28
N ARG A 114 -7.23 3.02 17.88
CA ARG A 114 -7.77 4.30 18.33
C ARG A 114 -8.76 4.97 17.36
N GLU A 115 -8.90 4.47 16.13
CA GLU A 115 -9.81 5.05 15.12
C GLU A 115 -10.60 3.98 14.34
N ALA A 116 -11.08 2.94 15.04
CA ALA A 116 -11.84 1.82 14.47
C ALA A 116 -13.18 2.18 13.77
N SER A 117 -13.51 3.47 13.64
CA SER A 117 -14.74 3.98 13.00
C SER A 117 -14.52 4.70 11.67
N LYS A 118 -13.30 4.73 11.12
CA LYS A 118 -13.01 5.39 9.83
C LYS A 118 -12.47 4.40 8.78
N SER A 119 -13.01 4.46 7.57
CA SER A 119 -12.42 3.85 6.37
C SER A 119 -11.19 4.66 5.94
N ASP A 120 -10.04 4.40 6.58
CA ASP A 120 -8.87 5.28 6.63
C ASP A 120 -7.96 5.35 5.39
N GLY A 121 -8.36 4.79 4.24
CA GLY A 121 -7.69 5.13 2.97
C GLY A 121 -8.05 6.53 2.45
N GLN A 122 -9.01 7.22 3.09
CA GLN A 122 -9.44 8.55 2.71
C GLN A 122 -8.41 9.60 3.14
N MET A 123 -7.78 10.25 2.16
CA MET A 123 -6.83 11.34 2.41
C MET A 123 -7.57 12.62 2.79
N ARG A 124 -6.86 13.54 3.45
CA ARG A 124 -7.27 14.91 3.77
C ARG A 124 -6.49 15.91 2.92
N ASP A 125 -7.06 17.11 2.77
CA ASP A 125 -6.41 18.23 2.09
C ASP A 125 -5.01 18.52 2.66
N THR A 126 -4.82 18.33 3.96
CA THR A 126 -3.57 18.63 4.66
C THR A 126 -2.50 17.55 4.50
N ASP A 127 -2.85 16.35 4.03
CA ASP A 127 -1.94 15.21 4.11
C ASP A 127 -0.71 15.38 3.20
N TRP A 128 -0.83 16.12 2.08
CA TRP A 128 0.27 16.44 1.16
C TRP A 128 0.36 17.94 0.87
N GLU A 129 0.20 18.77 1.90
CA GLU A 129 0.31 20.21 1.73
C GLU A 129 1.74 20.66 1.39
N CYS A 130 1.87 21.36 0.27
CA CYS A 130 3.11 21.90 -0.26
C CYS A 130 2.94 23.41 -0.49
N MET A 131 3.68 24.23 0.26
CA MET A 131 3.46 25.69 0.26
C MET A 131 4.01 26.40 -0.98
N VAL A 132 5.05 25.84 -1.62
CA VAL A 132 5.73 26.42 -2.79
C VAL A 132 6.19 25.33 -3.76
N GLN A 133 6.61 25.73 -4.96
CA GLN A 133 7.20 24.83 -5.96
C GLN A 133 8.44 24.12 -5.42
N GLY A 134 8.62 22.87 -5.77
CA GLY A 134 9.77 22.04 -5.41
C GLY A 134 9.68 21.40 -4.02
N VAL A 135 8.66 21.74 -3.22
CA VAL A 135 8.43 21.08 -1.93
C VAL A 135 8.10 19.60 -2.15
N VAL A 136 8.73 18.77 -1.34
CA VAL A 136 8.53 17.32 -1.30
C VAL A 136 7.88 16.95 0.03
N HIS A 137 6.72 16.30 -0.02
CA HIS A 137 6.03 15.77 1.14
C HIS A 137 6.17 14.23 1.19
N PRO A 138 7.06 13.68 2.02
CA PRO A 138 7.18 12.23 2.17
C PRO A 138 6.00 11.68 2.99
N PHE A 139 5.59 10.45 2.68
CA PHE A 139 4.53 9.77 3.43
C PHE A 139 4.78 8.27 3.54
N THR A 140 4.13 7.66 4.52
CA THR A 140 4.10 6.21 4.69
C THR A 140 2.72 5.79 5.17
N LEU A 141 2.12 4.82 4.49
CA LEU A 141 0.82 4.25 4.83
C LEU A 141 0.99 2.74 4.99
N MET A 142 0.34 2.18 6.01
CA MET A 142 0.28 0.74 6.22
C MET A 142 -1.15 0.33 6.52
N ALA A 143 -1.67 -0.66 5.80
CA ALA A 143 -3.03 -1.13 5.95
C ALA A 143 -3.11 -2.66 5.84
N GLU A 144 -3.97 -3.27 6.65
CA GLU A 144 -4.18 -4.73 6.65
C GLU A 144 -4.99 -5.15 5.42
N ILE A 145 -4.56 -6.22 4.76
CA ILE A 145 -5.26 -6.84 3.62
C ILE A 145 -6.17 -7.94 4.15
N LYS A 146 -7.47 -7.67 4.26
CA LYS A 146 -8.44 -8.55 4.95
C LYS A 146 -8.94 -9.74 4.14
N TYR A 147 -8.79 -9.71 2.81
CA TYR A 147 -9.41 -10.68 1.90
C TYR A 147 -8.40 -11.46 1.05
N MET A 148 -7.15 -11.54 1.51
CA MET A 148 -6.16 -12.37 0.82
C MET A 148 -6.58 -13.84 0.93
N THR A 149 -6.65 -14.53 -0.21
CA THR A 149 -7.06 -15.95 -0.29
C THR A 149 -5.92 -16.86 -0.71
N ALA A 150 -4.93 -16.31 -1.42
CA ALA A 150 -3.64 -16.94 -1.63
C ALA A 150 -2.52 -15.89 -1.62
N LEU A 151 -1.31 -16.34 -1.33
CA LEU A 151 -0.13 -15.49 -1.17
C LEU A 151 0.46 -15.01 -2.51
N ASN A 152 0.11 -15.70 -3.60
CA ASN A 152 0.49 -15.33 -4.96
C ASN A 152 -0.55 -14.41 -5.64
N ASN A 153 -1.58 -13.95 -4.91
CA ASN A 153 -2.54 -13.02 -5.45
C ASN A 153 -1.82 -11.74 -5.90
N ARG A 154 -2.14 -11.28 -7.10
CA ARG A 154 -1.70 -9.99 -7.63
C ARG A 154 -2.40 -8.88 -6.86
N ILE A 155 -1.64 -7.91 -6.38
CA ILE A 155 -2.18 -6.76 -5.67
C ILE A 155 -2.20 -5.56 -6.61
N GLY A 156 -3.38 -5.06 -6.96
CA GLY A 156 -3.52 -3.74 -7.58
C GLY A 156 -3.66 -2.65 -6.52
N LEU A 157 -3.22 -1.43 -6.86
CA LEU A 157 -3.23 -0.28 -5.97
C LEU A 157 -3.61 0.99 -6.74
N ARG A 158 -4.61 1.70 -6.21
CA ARG A 158 -5.19 2.89 -6.81
C ARG A 158 -5.41 3.98 -5.77
N LEU A 159 -5.21 5.23 -6.17
CA LEU A 159 -5.84 6.38 -5.53
C LEU A 159 -7.10 6.75 -6.33
N ARG A 160 -8.28 6.50 -5.75
CA ARG A 160 -9.58 6.73 -6.40
C ARG A 160 -9.85 8.22 -6.51
N ASN A 161 -10.35 8.66 -7.68
CA ASN A 161 -10.66 10.06 -7.98
C ASN A 161 -9.55 10.98 -7.47
N ALA A 162 -8.30 10.60 -7.78
CA ALA A 162 -7.10 11.31 -7.42
C ALA A 162 -7.18 12.72 -8.02
N ARG A 163 -6.97 13.71 -7.16
CA ARG A 163 -7.15 15.12 -7.49
C ARG A 163 -6.33 16.00 -6.57
N SER A 164 -5.67 16.97 -7.15
CA SER A 164 -5.01 18.07 -6.45
C SER A 164 -5.74 19.39 -6.69
N ARG A 165 -5.57 20.37 -5.79
CA ARG A 165 -6.20 21.69 -5.94
C ARG A 165 -5.63 22.47 -7.12
N GLN A 166 -4.36 22.27 -7.43
CA GLN A 166 -3.70 22.80 -8.63
C GLN A 166 -3.10 21.64 -9.44
N ASN A 167 -2.89 21.86 -10.75
CA ASN A 167 -2.20 20.88 -11.58
C ASN A 167 -0.77 20.64 -11.07
N ASN A 168 -0.15 19.54 -11.50
CA ASN A 168 1.27 19.28 -11.28
C ASN A 168 1.65 18.91 -9.83
N LEU A 169 0.85 18.06 -9.19
CA LEU A 169 1.27 17.36 -7.98
C LEU A 169 1.71 15.94 -8.38
N ILE A 170 3.02 15.69 -8.35
CA ILE A 170 3.60 14.41 -8.78
C ILE A 170 3.71 13.50 -7.56
N VAL A 171 3.11 12.31 -7.62
CA VAL A 171 3.14 11.33 -6.54
C VAL A 171 3.94 10.13 -7.00
N THR A 172 4.99 9.78 -6.26
CA THR A 172 5.80 8.58 -6.50
C THR A 172 5.66 7.65 -5.31
N VAL A 173 5.44 6.36 -5.55
CA VAL A 173 5.34 5.33 -4.51
C VAL A 173 6.24 4.13 -4.76
N ASP A 174 6.71 3.56 -3.65
CA ASP A 174 7.24 2.22 -3.50
C ASP A 174 6.23 1.42 -2.67
N VAL A 175 5.90 0.21 -3.12
CA VAL A 175 4.88 -0.62 -2.49
C VAL A 175 5.46 -1.96 -2.12
N TYR A 176 5.20 -2.36 -0.88
CA TYR A 176 5.64 -3.62 -0.32
C TYR A 176 4.46 -4.39 0.28
N LEU A 177 4.54 -5.71 0.22
CA LEU A 177 3.72 -6.59 1.03
C LEU A 177 4.51 -6.96 2.29
N LYS A 178 3.99 -6.59 3.45
CA LYS A 178 4.50 -7.05 4.75
C LYS A 178 3.63 -8.20 5.24
N VAL A 179 4.20 -9.38 5.38
CA VAL A 179 3.53 -10.58 5.90
C VAL A 179 4.07 -10.93 7.28
N VAL A 180 3.18 -11.44 8.13
CA VAL A 180 3.51 -11.98 9.44
C VAL A 180 3.15 -13.46 9.44
N TRP A 181 4.14 -14.31 9.65
CA TRP A 181 4.01 -15.76 9.69
C TRP A 181 3.90 -16.27 11.12
N LYS A 182 3.12 -17.33 11.33
CA LYS A 182 3.15 -18.19 12.50
C LYS A 182 4.11 -19.34 12.21
N LEU A 183 5.10 -19.55 13.07
CA LEU A 183 6.12 -20.60 12.93
C LEU A 183 5.76 -21.84 13.74
#